data_AF-A0A842XXQ2-F1
#
_entry.id   AF-A0A842XXQ2-F1
#
_cell.length_a   1.000
_cell.length_b   1.000
_cell.length_c   1.000
_cell.angle_alpha   90.00
_cell.angle_beta   90.00
_cell.angle_gamma   90.00
#
_symmetry.space_group_name_H-M   'P 1'
#
loop_
_entity.id
_entity.type
_entity.pdbx_description
1 polymer ?
#
loop_
_entity_poly.entity_id
_entity_poly.type
_entity_poly.pdbx_seq_one_letter_code
_entity_poly.pdbx_strand_id
1 'polypeptide(L)' 'MEVEELINKIDAKELKAEAKKQGVKIRCRTKLDIAKDLPKETLEKLAGK' A
#
# COMPACT_ATOMS: atom_id res chain seq x y z
N MET A 1 -7.78 -13.19 0.91
CA MET A 1 -8.17 -11.80 0.59
C MET A 1 -7.45 -11.41 -0.68
N GLU A 2 -8.17 -10.84 -1.63
CA GLU A 2 -7.52 -10.21 -2.76
C GLU A 2 -6.74 -8.97 -2.30
N VAL A 3 -5.66 -8.66 -3.01
CA VAL A 3 -4.82 -7.49 -2.71
C VAL A 3 -5.66 -6.21 -2.75
N GLU A 4 -6.67 -6.15 -3.61
CA GLU A 4 -7.62 -5.04 -3.71
C GLU A 4 -8.47 -4.84 -2.44
N GLU A 5 -8.88 -5.93 -1.79
CA GLU A 5 -9.63 -5.84 -0.53
C GLU A 5 -8.77 -5.31 0.61
N LEU A 6 -7.51 -5.73 0.67
CA LEU A 6 -6.54 -5.22 1.65
C LEU A 6 -6.28 -3.74 1.42
N ILE A 7 -6.07 -3.33 0.15
CA ILE A 7 -5.85 -1.92 -0.21
C ILE A 7 -7.06 -1.05 0.14
N ASN A 8 -8.29 -1.57 -0.02
CA ASN A 8 -9.49 -0.82 0.35
C ASN A 8 -9.61 -0.59 1.86
N LYS A 9 -9.10 -1.53 2.68
CA LYS A 9 -9.06 -1.39 4.15
C LYS A 9 -7.93 -0.48 4.65
N ILE A 10 -6.82 -0.40 3.91
CA ILE A 10 -5.66 0.42 4.30
C ILE A 10 -5.92 1.90 4.03
N ASP A 11 -5.57 2.79 4.96
CA ASP A 11 -5.62 4.23 4.71
C ASP A 11 -4.63 4.65 3.61
N ALA A 12 -5.07 5.50 2.67
CA ALA A 12 -4.24 5.92 1.56
C ALA A 12 -3.00 6.71 2.02
N LYS A 13 -3.03 7.38 3.18
CA LYS A 13 -1.87 8.07 3.74
C LYS A 13 -0.85 7.08 4.31
N GLU A 14 -1.30 6.05 5.03
CA GLU A 14 -0.41 5.01 5.57
C GLU A 14 0.25 4.22 4.45
N LEU A 15 -0.50 3.80 3.43
CA LEU A 15 0.04 3.13 2.25
C LEU A 15 1.13 3.98 1.57
N LYS A 16 0.87 5.28 1.37
CA LYS A 16 1.83 6.21 0.76
C LYS A 16 3.04 6.46 1.66
N ALA A 17 2.86 6.52 2.97
CA ALA A 17 3.95 6.70 3.92
C ALA A 17 4.89 5.50 3.93
N GLU A 18 4.34 4.28 3.94
CA GLU A 18 5.13 3.05 3.88
C GLU A 18 5.84 2.89 2.53
N ALA A 19 5.15 3.19 1.43
CA ALA A 19 5.75 3.27 0.11
C ALA A 19 6.91 4.28 0.06
N LYS A 20 6.76 5.44 0.70
CA LYS A 20 7.85 6.44 0.80
C LYS A 20 9.05 5.90 1.57
N LYS A 21 8.82 5.20 2.69
CA LYS A 21 9.88 4.59 3.51
C LYS A 21 10.63 3.51 2.75
N GLN A 22 9.92 2.75 1.91
CA GLN A 22 10.52 1.74 1.03
C GLN A 22 11.17 2.33 -0.23
N GLY A 23 11.16 3.65 -0.40
CA GLY A 23 11.76 4.32 -1.56
C GLY A 23 10.93 4.22 -2.84
N VAL A 24 9.68 3.78 -2.75
CA VAL A 24 8.76 3.70 -3.89
C VAL A 24 8.34 5.11 -4.31
N LYS A 25 8.49 5.42 -5.60
CA LYS A 25 8.08 6.71 -6.16
C LYS A 25 6.55 6.77 -6.21
N ILE A 26 6.00 7.65 -5.38
CA ILE A 26 4.55 7.85 -5.20
C ILE A 26 3.97 8.86 -6.20
N ARG A 27 4.82 9.66 -6.84
CA ARG A 27 4.40 10.79 -7.67
C ARG A 27 3.64 10.28 -8.89
N CYS A 28 2.42 10.78 -9.09
CA CYS A 28 1.51 10.41 -10.19
C CYS A 28 1.04 8.94 -10.22
N ARG A 29 1.25 8.17 -9.14
CA ARG A 29 0.81 6.76 -9.05
C ARG A 29 -0.50 6.64 -8.28
N THR A 30 -1.35 5.70 -8.71
CA THR A 30 -2.61 5.39 -8.02
C THR A 30 -2.36 4.61 -6.74
N LYS A 31 -3.35 4.58 -5.83
CA LYS A 31 -3.28 3.77 -4.60
C LYS A 31 -3.04 2.29 -4.91
N LEU A 32 -3.67 1.77 -5.97
CA LEU A 32 -3.49 0.40 -6.43
C LEU A 32 -2.08 0.16 -6.98
N ASP A 33 -1.54 1.06 -7.79
CA ASP A 33 -0.16 0.97 -8.30
C ASP A 33 0.85 0.89 -7.15
N ILE A 34 0.75 1.83 -6.21
CA ILE A 34 1.66 1.90 -5.05
C ILE A 34 1.59 0.61 -4.23
N ALA A 35 0.39 0.05 -4.06
CA ALA A 35 0.23 -1.19 -3.34
C ALA A 35 0.75 -2.41 -4.10
N LYS A 36 0.68 -2.42 -5.44
CA LYS A 36 1.28 -3.49 -6.26
C LYS A 36 2.81 -3.49 -6.19
N ASP A 37 3.43 -2.33 -5.97
CA ASP A 37 4.88 -2.22 -5.72
C ASP A 37 5.28 -2.66 -4.30
N LEU A 38 4.32 -2.78 -3.38
CA LEU A 38 4.59 -3.19 -2.00
C LEU A 38 4.48 -4.71 -1.82
N PRO A 39 5.31 -5.31 -0.95
CA PRO A 39 5.17 -6.73 -0.62
C PRO A 39 3.82 -7.00 0.05
N LYS A 40 3.20 -8.14 -0.26
CA LYS A 40 1.94 -8.59 0.36
C LYS A 40 2.00 -8.52 1.89
N GLU A 41 3.11 -8.95 2.49
CA GLU A 41 3.31 -8.93 3.93
C GLU A 41 3.20 -7.51 4.53
N THR A 42 3.61 -6.49 3.78
CA THR A 42 3.46 -5.08 4.19
C THR A 42 2.00 -4.64 4.12
N LEU A 43 1.29 -5.01 3.05
CA LEU A 43 -0.13 -4.72 2.92
C LEU A 43 -0.97 -5.41 4.00
N GLU A 44 -0.67 -6.66 4.32
CA GLU A 44 -1.37 -7.41 5.37
C GLU A 44 -1.13 -6.80 6.76
N LYS A 45 0.10 -6.37 7.05
CA LYS A 45 0.41 -5.63 8.29
C LYS A 45 -0.34 -4.30 8.38
N LEU A 46 -0.47 -3.58 7.27
CA LEU A 46 -1.20 -2.31 7.24
C LEU A 46 -2.72 -2.50 7.29
N ALA A 47 -3.25 -3.59 6.73
CA ALA A 47 -4.68 -3.87 6.69
C ALA A 47 -5.22 -4.53 7.97
N GLY A 48 -4.35 -5.20 8.73
CA GLY A 48 -4.68 -5.86 10.01
C GLY A 48 -4.34 -5.02 11.25
N LYS A 49 -3.86 -3.79 11.05
CA LYS A 49 -3.62 -2.81 12.09
C LYS A 49 -4.87 -1.97 12.32
#